data_AF-A0A662KGT8-F1
#
_entry.id   AF-A0A662KGT8-F1
#
_cell.length_a   1.000
_cell.length_b   1.000
_cell.length_c   1.000
_cell.angle_alpha   90.00
_cell.angle_beta   90.00
_cell.angle_gamma   90.00
#
_symmetry.space_group_name_H-M   'P 1'
#
loop_
_entity.id
_entity.type
_entity.pdbx_description
1 polymer ?
#
loop_
_entity_poly.entity_id
_entity_poly.type
_entity_poly.pdbx_seq_one_letter_code
_entity_poly.pdbx_strand_id
1 'polypeptide(L)' 'NFTTQQITKLFHKAYISFYLRPLYLIKDLISRKGFIFRRAIPRVIKMARSVIGR' A
#
# COMPACT_ATOMS: atom_id res chain seq x y z
N ASN A 1 13.15 10.50 -25.48
CA ASN A 1 13.88 10.35 -24.21
C ASN A 1 12.91 10.47 -23.06
N PHE A 2 12.77 9.42 -22.25
CA PHE A 2 11.97 9.49 -21.03
C PHE A 2 12.73 10.30 -19.98
N THR A 3 12.06 11.21 -19.29
CA THR A 3 12.69 11.94 -18.18
C THR A 3 12.86 10.99 -17.00
N THR A 4 13.86 11.25 -16.16
CA THR A 4 14.11 10.48 -14.93
C THR A 4 12.86 10.37 -14.07
N GLN A 5 12.05 11.43 -13.99
CA GLN A 5 10.77 11.42 -13.27
C GLN A 5 9.75 10.43 -13.85
N GLN A 6 9.65 10.33 -15.19
CA GLN A 6 8.76 9.38 -15.85
C GLN A 6 9.20 7.93 -15.60
N ILE A 7 10.51 7.68 -15.67
CA ILE A 7 11.11 6.37 -15.41
C ILE A 7 10.86 5.94 -13.96
N THR A 8 11.14 6.82 -13.00
CA THR A 8 10.89 6.54 -11.58
C THR A 8 9.43 6.23 -11.30
N LYS A 9 8.49 6.96 -11.94
CA LYS A 9 7.05 6.71 -11.78
C LYS A 9 6.63 5.35 -12.35
N LEU A 10 7.23 4.94 -13.45
CA LEU A 10 7.01 3.64 -14.09
C LEU A 10 7.49 2.50 -13.19
N PHE A 11 8.71 2.61 -12.66
CA PHE A 11 9.26 1.63 -11.72
C PHE A 11 8.48 1.60 -10.40
N HIS A 12 8.06 2.75 -9.88
CA HIS A 12 7.21 2.78 -8.68
C HIS A 12 5.90 2.02 -8.89
N LYS A 13 5.25 2.23 -10.05
CA LYS A 13 3.99 1.57 -10.39
C LYS A 13 4.19 0.05 -10.55
N ALA A 14 5.28 -0.37 -11.19
CA ALA A 14 5.64 -1.78 -11.32
C ALA A 14 5.99 -2.43 -9.96
N TYR A 15 6.74 -1.73 -9.10
CA TYR A 15 7.07 -2.19 -7.76
C TYR A 15 5.81 -2.38 -6.91
N ILE A 16 4.92 -1.39 -6.92
CA ILE A 16 3.60 -1.48 -6.25
C ILE A 16 2.80 -2.65 -6.83
N SER A 17 2.74 -2.82 -8.15
CA SER A 17 1.95 -3.91 -8.73
C SER A 17 2.51 -5.30 -8.38
N PHE A 18 3.83 -5.44 -8.35
CA PHE A 18 4.53 -6.69 -8.05
C PHE A 18 4.36 -7.10 -6.58
N TYR A 19 4.59 -6.15 -5.66
CA TYR A 19 4.60 -6.44 -4.23
C TYR A 19 3.22 -6.37 -3.57
N LEU A 20 2.39 -5.40 -3.95
CA LEU A 20 1.08 -5.23 -3.31
C LEU A 20 -0.02 -6.06 -3.96
N ARG A 21 0.24 -6.72 -5.12
CA ARG A 21 -0.74 -7.47 -5.91
C ARG A 21 -2.11 -6.76 -5.85
N PRO A 22 -2.22 -5.55 -6.42
CA PRO A 22 -3.36 -4.66 -6.18
C PRO A 22 -4.70 -5.32 -6.50
N LEU A 23 -4.73 -6.28 -7.42
CA LEU A 23 -5.90 -7.12 -7.71
C LEU A 23 -6.46 -7.84 -6.46
N TYR A 24 -5.59 -8.38 -5.60
CA TYR A 24 -5.99 -9.08 -4.37
C TYR A 24 -6.50 -8.11 -3.31
N LEU A 25 -5.86 -6.95 -3.18
CA LEU A 25 -6.30 -5.88 -2.27
C LEU A 25 -7.64 -5.27 -2.72
N ILE A 26 -7.82 -5.05 -4.02
CA ILE A 26 -9.07 -4.57 -4.61
C ILE A 26 -10.17 -5.62 -4.42
N LYS A 27 -9.86 -6.89 -4.65
CA LYS A 27 -10.80 -8.00 -4.42
C LYS A 27 -11.20 -8.09 -2.95
N ASP A 28 -10.29 -7.91 -2.01
CA ASP A 28 -10.61 -7.89 -0.58
C ASP A 28 -11.40 -6.63 -0.16
N LEU A 29 -11.11 -5.49 -0.77
CA LEU A 29 -11.83 -4.24 -0.57
C LEU A 29 -13.30 -4.36 -1.00
N ILE A 30 -13.55 -4.93 -2.18
CA ILE A 30 -14.89 -5.11 -2.74
C ILE A 30 -15.62 -6.27 -2.08
N SER A 31 -14.96 -7.41 -1.89
CA SER A 31 -15.60 -8.67 -1.45
C SER A 31 -15.75 -8.78 0.08
N ARG A 32 -14.85 -8.18 0.86
CA ARG A 32 -14.88 -8.23 2.34
C ARG A 32 -14.99 -6.86 3.01
N LYS A 33 -15.36 -5.81 2.25
CA LYS A 33 -15.38 -4.41 2.72
C LYS A 33 -14.06 -3.97 3.37
N GLY A 34 -12.93 -4.46 2.86
CA GLY A 34 -11.61 -4.08 3.35
C GLY A 34 -11.26 -4.66 4.72
N PHE A 35 -11.53 -5.95 4.95
CA PHE A 35 -11.15 -6.66 6.18
C PHE A 35 -9.64 -6.54 6.48
N ILE A 36 -8.78 -6.68 5.46
CA ILE A 36 -7.33 -6.50 5.64
C ILE A 36 -7.01 -5.07 6.08
N PHE A 37 -7.65 -4.05 5.48
CA PHE A 37 -7.46 -2.66 5.88
C PHE A 37 -7.96 -2.42 7.31
N ARG A 38 -9.14 -2.92 7.68
CA ARG A 38 -9.70 -2.81 9.04
C ARG A 38 -8.78 -3.45 10.09
N ARG A 39 -8.03 -4.50 9.73
CA ARG A 39 -7.06 -5.16 10.62
C ARG A 39 -5.69 -4.51 10.62
N ALA A 40 -5.25 -3.97 9.48
CA ALA A 40 -3.95 -3.34 9.31
C ALA A 40 -3.92 -1.91 9.88
N ILE A 41 -4.97 -1.11 9.67
CA ILE A 41 -5.09 0.28 10.15
C ILE A 41 -4.80 0.41 11.66
N PRO A 42 -5.45 -0.32 12.58
CA PRO A 42 -5.15 -0.20 14.01
C PRO A 42 -3.73 -0.63 14.38
N ARG A 43 -3.13 -1.58 13.64
CA ARG A 43 -1.73 -1.98 13.85
C ARG A 43 -0.75 -0.89 13.40
N VAL A 44 -1.01 -0.27 12.25
CA VAL A 44 -0.21 0.86 11.75
C VAL A 44 -0.35 2.06 12.69
N ILE A 45 -1.56 2.37 13.16
CA ILE A 45 -1.79 3.44 14.15
C ILE A 45 -1.06 3.15 15.46
N LYS A 46 -1.10 1.91 15.96
CA LYS A 46 -0.37 1.51 17.17
C LYS A 46 1.15 1.67 16.99
N MET A 47 1.66 1.26 15.83
CA MET A 47 3.08 1.37 15.50
C MET A 47 3.50 2.84 15.33
N ALA A 48 2.70 3.66 14.63
CA ALA A 48 2.94 5.10 14.49
C ALA A 48 2.90 5.82 15.84
N ARG A 49 1.92 5.52 16.71
CA ARG A 49 1.89 6.06 18.09
C ARG A 49 3.10 5.63 18.92
N SER A 50 3.58 4.39 18.74
CA SER A 50 4.78 3.90 19.43
C SER A 50 6.07 4.53 18.91
N VAL A 51 6.10 4.97 17.65
CA VAL A 51 7.26 5.65 17.05
C VAL A 51 7.24 7.16 17.38
N ILE A 52 6.05 7.77 17.41
CA ILE A 52 5.87 9.21 17.70
C ILE A 52 5.91 9.48 19.21
N GLY A 53 5.49 8.53 20.05
CA GLY A 53 5.57 8.64 21.51
C GLY A 53 6.95 8.32 22.10
N ARG A 54 7.99 8.29 21.28
CA ARG A 54 9.39 8.08 21.64
C ARG A 54 10.21 9.28 21.18
#